data_AF-A0A9P6BBG6-F1
#
_entry.id   AF-A0A9P6BBG6-F1
#
_cell.length_a   1.000
_cell.length_b   1.000
_cell.length_c   1.000
_cell.angle_alpha   90.00
_cell.angle_beta   90.00
_cell.angle_gamma   90.00
#
_symmetry.space_group_name_H-M   'P 1'
#
loop_
_entity.id
_entity.type
_entity.pdbx_description
1 polymer ?
#
loop_
_entity_poly.entity_id
_entity_poly.type
_entity_poly.pdbx_seq_one_letter_code
_entity_poly.pdbx_strand_id
1 'polypeptide(L)'
;FCPACPQPNRNLPKNWKWDLIQWIYLRYFVIDGNFKADHVRQKHPGTDIWLGRGRGMMPDPDHYAAFLKEALEKATKAPCETHFRAIEQALLASKACDITGVIAVACARHGCYAPGSLCNLFKGEQQKNADYSLLRALDTTDVDPQQGIMIMYDIACQYCVHLRERIGHLLPRALNIDRAIGLFHVHGHKDQCF
;
A
#
# COMPACT_ATOMS: atom_id res chain seq x y z
N PHE A 1 -0.36 -11.23 11.68
CA PHE A 1 -1.12 -10.75 10.50
C PHE A 1 -2.13 -11.82 10.07
N CYS A 2 -3.12 -11.47 9.23
CA CYS A 2 -4.25 -12.32 8.75
C CYS A 2 -4.11 -13.84 9.04
N PRO A 3 -4.86 -14.41 10.00
CA PRO A 3 -4.65 -15.80 10.46
C PRO A 3 -4.74 -16.87 9.37
N ALA A 4 -5.61 -16.66 8.38
CA ALA A 4 -5.83 -17.60 7.27
C ALA A 4 -4.84 -17.43 6.10
N CYS A 5 -3.97 -16.40 6.12
CA CYS A 5 -2.96 -16.23 5.09
C CYS A 5 -1.73 -17.10 5.33
N PRO A 6 -1.05 -17.55 4.25
CA PRO A 6 0.16 -18.36 4.31
C PRO A 6 1.29 -17.57 4.97
N GLN A 7 1.73 -18.04 6.15
CA GLN A 7 2.74 -17.42 6.98
C GLN A 7 3.82 -18.48 7.32
N PRO A 8 5.04 -18.32 6.80
CA PRO A 8 6.18 -19.19 7.12
C PRO A 8 6.34 -19.33 8.64
N ASN A 9 6.72 -20.53 9.07
CA ASN A 9 6.92 -20.88 10.49
C ASN A 9 5.68 -20.74 11.39
N ARG A 10 4.50 -20.43 10.84
CA ARG A 10 3.23 -20.34 11.60
C ARG A 10 2.21 -21.37 11.15
N ASN A 11 1.84 -21.36 9.87
CA ASN A 11 0.78 -22.21 9.32
C ASN A 11 1.13 -22.82 7.96
N LEU A 12 2.40 -22.78 7.55
CA LEU A 12 2.90 -23.44 6.35
C LEU A 12 3.66 -24.74 6.67
N PRO A 13 3.56 -25.76 5.81
CA PRO A 13 4.43 -26.94 5.90
C PRO A 13 5.90 -26.54 5.86
N LYS A 14 6.79 -27.25 6.57
CA LYS A 14 8.23 -26.93 6.58
C LYS A 14 8.84 -26.96 5.17
N ASN A 15 8.32 -27.81 4.30
CA ASN A 15 8.75 -28.00 2.93
C ASN A 15 7.98 -27.15 1.88
N TRP A 16 7.28 -26.09 2.30
CA TRP A 16 6.49 -25.26 1.38
C TRP A 16 7.30 -24.69 0.20
N LYS A 17 8.59 -24.41 0.39
CA LYS A 17 9.50 -23.87 -0.66
C LYS A 17 9.78 -24.83 -1.82
N TRP A 18 9.58 -26.13 -1.60
CA TRP A 18 9.85 -27.17 -2.60
C TRP A 18 8.57 -27.72 -3.22
N ASP A 19 7.42 -27.18 -2.84
CA ASP A 19 6.14 -27.53 -3.43
C ASP A 19 6.12 -27.10 -4.91
N LEU A 20 5.54 -27.95 -5.77
CA LEU A 20 5.38 -27.62 -7.20
C LEU A 20 4.35 -26.50 -7.39
N ILE A 21 3.41 -26.36 -6.46
CA ILE A 21 2.30 -25.40 -6.54
C ILE A 21 2.61 -24.18 -5.68
N GLN A 22 3.65 -23.42 -6.02
CA GLN A 22 4.06 -22.23 -5.24
C GLN A 22 2.96 -21.17 -5.11
N TRP A 23 2.03 -21.11 -6.07
CA TRP A 23 1.07 -20.01 -6.12
C TRP A 23 0.09 -19.96 -4.93
N ILE A 24 -0.15 -21.09 -4.26
CA ILE A 24 -1.02 -21.15 -3.08
C ILE A 24 -0.41 -20.42 -1.87
N TYR A 25 0.92 -20.23 -1.88
CA TYR A 25 1.67 -19.57 -0.82
C TYR A 25 1.85 -18.06 -1.04
N LEU A 26 1.38 -17.50 -2.17
CA LEU A 26 1.45 -16.07 -2.43
C LEU A 26 0.75 -15.24 -1.35
N ARG A 27 1.29 -14.05 -1.11
CA ARG A 27 0.70 -13.03 -0.23
C ARG A 27 -0.08 -12.03 -1.07
N TYR A 28 -1.40 -12.02 -0.90
CA TYR A 28 -2.29 -11.11 -1.60
C TYR A 28 -2.55 -9.86 -0.77
N PHE A 29 -2.17 -8.72 -1.32
CA PHE A 29 -2.35 -7.41 -0.72
C PHE A 29 -3.24 -6.54 -1.60
N VAL A 30 -4.20 -5.87 -0.98
CA VAL A 30 -4.97 -4.79 -1.62
C VAL A 30 -4.45 -3.46 -1.09
N ILE A 31 -4.29 -2.48 -1.98
CA ILE A 31 -3.94 -1.10 -1.67
C ILE A 31 -5.13 -0.24 -2.01
N ASP A 32 -5.61 0.55 -1.05
CA ASP A 32 -6.77 1.42 -1.25
C ASP A 32 -6.70 2.69 -0.39
N GLY A 33 -7.26 3.77 -0.93
CA GLY A 33 -7.30 5.11 -0.33
C GLY A 33 -8.71 5.52 0.08
N ASN A 34 -8.89 5.92 1.34
CA ASN A 34 -10.12 6.51 1.85
C ASN A 34 -9.96 8.03 2.05
N PHE A 35 -10.57 8.80 1.15
CA PHE A 35 -10.57 10.27 1.15
C PHE A 35 -11.64 10.91 2.05
N LYS A 36 -12.43 10.11 2.77
CA LYS A 36 -13.43 10.57 3.76
C LYS A 36 -12.94 10.45 5.19
N ALA A 37 -11.83 9.73 5.42
CA ALA A 37 -11.13 9.69 6.70
C ALA A 37 -10.19 10.90 6.80
N ASP A 38 -10.75 12.10 6.70
CA ASP A 38 -10.00 13.35 6.82
C ASP A 38 -9.86 13.79 8.28
N HIS A 39 -8.95 14.71 8.52
CA HIS A 39 -8.75 15.32 9.83
C HIS A 39 -8.79 16.83 9.70
N VAL A 40 -9.76 17.46 10.36
CA VAL A 40 -9.85 18.91 10.44
C VAL A 40 -8.75 19.42 11.35
N ARG A 41 -8.03 20.43 10.86
CA ARG A 41 -6.92 21.04 11.59
C ARG A 41 -7.39 21.53 12.95
N GLN A 42 -6.76 21.02 14.00
CA GLN A 42 -7.06 21.45 15.37
C GLN A 42 -6.51 22.85 15.64
N LYS A 43 -7.21 23.62 16.48
CA LYS A 43 -6.77 24.97 16.91
C LYS A 43 -5.45 24.93 17.69
N HIS A 44 -5.22 23.85 18.44
CA HIS A 44 -4.04 23.65 19.27
C HIS A 44 -3.37 22.30 18.94
N PRO A 45 -2.63 22.19 17.84
CA PRO A 45 -2.06 20.90 17.39
C PRO A 45 -1.07 20.29 18.39
N GLY A 46 -0.45 21.11 19.25
CA GLY A 46 0.49 20.63 20.28
C GLY A 46 -0.15 19.81 21.41
N THR A 47 -1.49 19.77 21.51
CA THR A 47 -2.19 18.93 22.49
C THR A 47 -2.63 17.59 21.91
N ASP A 48 -2.44 17.37 20.62
CA ASP A 48 -2.74 16.10 19.97
C ASP A 48 -1.63 15.09 20.27
N ILE A 49 -1.97 14.06 21.06
CA ILE A 49 -1.02 13.08 21.57
C ILE A 49 -1.33 11.68 21.02
N TRP A 50 -0.29 11.03 20.50
CA TRP A 50 -0.40 9.68 19.96
C TRP A 50 -0.56 8.65 21.08
N LEU A 51 -1.72 8.00 21.18
CA LEU A 51 -1.98 6.93 22.14
C LEU A 51 -1.11 5.67 21.90
N GLY A 52 -0.85 5.37 20.63
CA GLY A 52 -0.18 4.14 20.19
C GLY A 52 0.80 4.40 19.06
N ARG A 53 1.67 5.40 19.24
CA ARG A 53 2.63 5.90 18.25
C ARG A 53 3.38 4.77 17.52
N GLY A 54 2.96 4.45 16.30
CA GLY A 54 3.52 3.36 15.48
C GLY A 54 3.27 1.93 15.98
N ARG A 55 2.46 1.72 17.02
CA ARG A 55 2.22 0.40 17.66
C ARG A 55 0.96 -0.30 17.17
N GLY A 56 0.21 0.30 16.25
CA GLY A 56 -1.06 -0.22 15.75
C GLY A 56 -1.11 -0.29 14.21
N MET A 57 -2.23 0.14 13.64
CA MET A 57 -2.42 0.16 12.18
C MET A 57 -1.73 1.36 11.52
N MET A 58 -1.58 2.47 12.24
CA MET A 58 -0.85 3.64 11.77
C MET A 58 0.66 3.50 12.04
N PRO A 59 1.53 3.98 11.14
CA PRO A 59 2.97 3.96 11.34
C PRO A 59 3.43 4.99 12.38
N ASP A 60 4.71 4.94 12.75
CA ASP A 60 5.30 6.04 13.51
C ASP A 60 5.32 7.29 12.61
N PRO A 61 4.76 8.43 13.08
CA PRO A 61 4.62 9.62 12.26
C PRO A 61 5.96 10.23 11.86
N ASP A 62 7.01 10.11 12.67
CA ASP A 62 8.33 10.67 12.33
C ASP A 62 9.04 9.81 11.28
N HIS A 63 8.95 8.48 11.40
CA HIS A 63 9.48 7.59 10.36
C HIS A 63 8.76 7.80 9.03
N TYR A 64 7.45 7.99 9.07
CA TYR A 64 6.68 8.26 7.87
C TYR A 64 7.04 9.63 7.27
N ALA A 65 7.12 10.68 8.10
CA ALA A 65 7.54 12.01 7.65
C ALA A 65 8.96 12.02 7.08
N ALA A 66 9.89 11.25 7.66
CA ALA A 66 11.24 11.11 7.13
C ALA A 66 11.24 10.46 5.74
N PHE A 67 10.52 9.36 5.56
CA PHE A 67 10.38 8.71 4.25
C PHE A 67 9.78 9.67 3.21
N LEU A 68 8.73 10.41 3.56
CA LEU A 68 8.07 11.33 2.62
C LEU A 68 8.97 12.47 2.12
N LYS A 69 10.01 12.84 2.89
CA LYS A 69 10.99 13.87 2.50
C LYS A 69 11.99 13.37 1.46
N GLU A 70 12.33 12.08 1.52
CA GLU A 70 13.35 11.45 0.68
C GLU A 70 12.75 10.65 -0.49
N ALA A 71 11.44 10.39 -0.45
CA ALA A 71 10.76 9.58 -1.45
C ALA A 71 10.90 10.16 -2.86
N LEU A 72 11.33 9.31 -3.79
CA LEU A 72 11.36 9.63 -5.22
C LEU A 72 9.93 9.71 -5.76
N GLU A 73 9.53 10.88 -6.25
CA GLU A 73 8.29 11.03 -7.02
C GLU A 73 8.57 11.02 -8.51
N LYS A 74 7.82 10.19 -9.25
CA LYS A 74 7.86 10.16 -10.71
C LYS A 74 6.43 10.12 -11.24
N ALA A 75 6.09 11.12 -12.05
CA ALA A 75 4.79 11.17 -12.68
C ALA A 75 4.69 10.03 -13.71
N THR A 76 3.83 9.05 -13.45
CA THR A 76 3.51 8.00 -14.41
C THR A 76 2.26 8.39 -15.17
N LYS A 77 2.35 8.50 -16.50
CA LYS A 77 1.15 8.48 -17.35
C LYS A 77 0.64 7.05 -17.42
N ALA A 78 -0.60 6.82 -16.99
CA ALA A 78 -1.19 5.49 -17.05
C ALA A 78 -1.20 5.01 -18.52
N PRO A 79 -0.89 3.73 -18.78
CA PRO A 79 -1.04 3.17 -20.11
C PRO A 79 -2.51 3.11 -20.54
N CYS A 80 -3.48 3.03 -19.62
CA CYS A 80 -4.89 3.23 -19.96
C CYS A 80 -5.23 4.72 -20.11
N GLU A 81 -6.07 5.04 -21.10
CA GLU A 81 -6.63 6.38 -21.33
C GLU A 81 -7.70 6.78 -20.31
N THR A 82 -8.06 5.87 -19.41
CA THR A 82 -9.05 6.15 -18.37
C THR A 82 -8.42 7.05 -17.34
N HIS A 83 -8.80 8.32 -17.40
CA HIS A 83 -8.54 9.29 -16.33
C HIS A 83 -9.29 8.83 -15.08
N PHE A 84 -8.59 8.20 -14.13
CA PHE A 84 -9.13 7.97 -12.80
C PHE A 84 -9.33 9.33 -12.10
N ARG A 85 -10.50 9.93 -12.34
CA ARG A 85 -10.93 11.23 -11.79
C ARG A 85 -10.77 11.32 -10.27
N ALA A 86 -10.80 10.18 -9.57
CA ALA A 86 -10.60 10.07 -8.13
C ALA A 86 -9.24 10.64 -7.69
N ILE A 87 -8.16 10.38 -8.44
CA ILE A 87 -6.81 10.85 -8.11
C ILE A 87 -6.68 12.35 -8.36
N GLU A 88 -7.21 12.83 -9.49
CA GLU A 88 -7.17 14.26 -9.83
C GLU A 88 -8.00 15.11 -8.86
N GLN A 89 -9.14 14.62 -8.39
CA GLN A 89 -9.96 15.33 -7.39
C GLN A 89 -9.36 15.27 -5.98
N ALA A 90 -8.67 14.19 -5.62
CA ALA A 90 -8.00 14.06 -4.33
C ALA A 90 -6.79 15.00 -4.15
N LEU A 91 -6.19 15.48 -5.24
CA LEU A 91 -5.04 16.40 -5.21
C LEU A 91 -5.37 17.82 -4.71
N LEU A 92 -6.64 18.13 -4.46
CA LEU A 92 -7.05 19.40 -3.87
C LEU A 92 -6.67 19.41 -2.38
N ALA A 93 -5.58 20.11 -2.07
CA ALA A 93 -5.24 20.43 -0.68
C ALA A 93 -6.41 21.17 -0.02
N SER A 94 -6.95 20.59 1.06
CA SER A 94 -7.95 21.27 1.87
C SER A 94 -7.29 22.39 2.67
N LYS A 95 -7.90 23.59 2.69
CA LYS A 95 -7.48 24.66 3.60
C LYS A 95 -7.90 24.39 5.05
N ALA A 96 -8.92 23.57 5.25
CA ALA A 96 -9.49 23.25 6.55
C ALA A 96 -8.88 22.00 7.19
N CYS A 97 -8.43 21.03 6.37
CA CYS A 97 -7.91 19.75 6.84
C CYS A 97 -6.38 19.73 6.75
N ASP A 98 -5.72 19.11 7.73
CA ASP A 98 -4.28 18.79 7.66
C ASP A 98 -4.04 17.37 7.12
N ILE A 99 -5.02 16.47 7.29
CA ILE A 99 -5.08 15.16 6.64
C ILE A 99 -6.30 15.12 5.71
N THR A 100 -6.10 14.76 4.44
CA THR A 100 -7.12 14.68 3.39
C THR A 100 -7.69 13.26 3.20
N GLY A 101 -7.20 12.29 3.96
CA GLY A 101 -7.59 10.88 3.87
C GLY A 101 -6.52 9.96 4.43
N VAL A 102 -6.73 8.66 4.24
CA VAL A 102 -5.73 7.62 4.57
C VAL A 102 -5.58 6.64 3.42
N ILE A 103 -4.41 6.05 3.26
CA ILE A 103 -4.18 4.89 2.40
C ILE A 103 -3.76 3.71 3.25
N ALA A 104 -4.17 2.50 2.89
CA ALA A 104 -3.81 1.30 3.63
C ALA A 104 -3.51 0.13 2.72
N VAL A 105 -2.71 -0.79 3.25
CA VAL A 105 -2.54 -2.13 2.68
C VAL A 105 -3.24 -3.14 3.59
N ALA A 106 -4.12 -3.94 3.00
CA ALA A 106 -4.81 -5.02 3.69
C ALA A 106 -4.63 -6.36 2.95
N CYS A 107 -4.94 -7.46 3.63
CA CYS A 107 -5.05 -8.76 2.98
C CYS A 107 -6.21 -8.74 1.99
N ALA A 108 -5.94 -8.97 0.71
CA ALA A 108 -7.00 -8.97 -0.31
C ALA A 108 -7.97 -10.17 -0.19
N ARG A 109 -7.56 -11.25 0.48
CA ARG A 109 -8.40 -12.45 0.69
C ARG A 109 -9.40 -12.30 1.84
N HIS A 110 -9.01 -11.62 2.91
CA HIS A 110 -9.75 -11.66 4.18
C HIS A 110 -9.93 -10.28 4.83
N GLY A 111 -9.51 -9.20 4.19
CA GLY A 111 -9.71 -7.82 4.66
C GLY A 111 -8.90 -7.41 5.89
N CYS A 112 -7.97 -8.24 6.38
CA CYS A 112 -7.16 -7.87 7.54
C CYS A 112 -6.12 -6.80 7.18
N TYR A 113 -6.23 -5.61 7.77
CA TYR A 113 -5.23 -4.54 7.62
C TYR A 113 -3.84 -5.00 8.08
N ALA A 114 -2.82 -4.64 7.29
CA ALA A 114 -1.43 -4.84 7.67
C ALA A 114 -1.04 -3.80 8.74
N PRO A 115 -0.45 -4.20 9.88
CA PRO A 115 -0.03 -3.25 10.90
C PRO A 115 0.96 -2.20 10.35
N GLY A 116 0.83 -0.96 10.81
CA GLY A 116 1.64 0.17 10.36
C GLY A 116 1.45 0.60 8.90
N SER A 117 0.54 0.00 8.13
CA SER A 117 0.34 0.37 6.71
C SER A 117 -0.69 1.50 6.53
N LEU A 118 -1.47 1.85 7.54
CA LEU A 118 -2.51 2.88 7.43
C LEU A 118 -1.89 4.28 7.54
N CYS A 119 -1.62 4.89 6.39
CA CYS A 119 -0.83 6.10 6.28
C CYS A 119 -1.71 7.32 5.98
N ASN A 120 -1.45 8.43 6.67
CA ASN A 120 -2.14 9.68 6.42
C ASN A 120 -1.79 10.27 5.04
N LEU A 121 -2.81 10.81 4.36
CA LEU A 121 -2.68 11.56 3.12
C LEU A 121 -2.71 13.05 3.46
N PHE A 122 -1.66 13.79 3.12
CA PHE A 122 -1.58 15.24 3.38
C PHE A 122 -2.03 16.09 2.19
N LYS A 123 -2.00 15.50 0.98
CA LYS A 123 -2.37 16.16 -0.28
C LYS A 123 -2.88 15.12 -1.28
N GLY A 124 -4.03 14.54 -0.96
CA GLY A 124 -4.56 13.42 -1.71
C GLY A 124 -3.63 12.21 -1.70
N GLU A 125 -3.95 11.24 -2.54
CA GLU A 125 -3.14 10.05 -2.70
C GLU A 125 -1.97 10.34 -3.65
N GLN A 126 -0.75 10.12 -3.15
CA GLN A 126 0.46 10.11 -3.96
C GLN A 126 1.08 8.71 -3.89
N GLN A 127 1.82 8.34 -4.93
CA GLN A 127 2.46 7.02 -5.00
C GLN A 127 3.40 6.76 -3.82
N LYS A 128 4.08 7.80 -3.29
CA LYS A 128 4.92 7.67 -2.08
C LYS A 128 4.14 7.26 -0.82
N ASN A 129 2.85 7.61 -0.73
CA ASN A 129 2.02 7.16 0.39
C ASN A 129 1.77 5.64 0.28
N ALA A 130 1.43 5.17 -0.93
CA ALA A 130 1.27 3.74 -1.24
C ALA A 130 2.57 2.95 -1.07
N ASP A 131 3.69 3.53 -1.53
CA ASP A 131 5.03 2.94 -1.41
C ASP A 131 5.38 2.65 0.06
N TYR A 132 5.22 3.65 0.95
CA TYR A 132 5.48 3.47 2.37
C TYR A 132 4.51 2.45 3.00
N SER A 133 3.22 2.56 2.68
CA SER A 133 2.20 1.62 3.15
C SER A 133 2.55 0.17 2.80
N LEU A 134 2.98 -0.07 1.56
CA LEU A 134 3.41 -1.38 1.07
C LEU A 134 4.67 -1.86 1.80
N LEU A 135 5.69 -1.01 1.96
CA LEU A 135 6.92 -1.36 2.69
C LEU A 135 6.60 -1.75 4.13
N ARG A 136 5.74 -1.00 4.82
CA ARG A 136 5.29 -1.34 6.18
C ARG A 136 4.53 -2.66 6.19
N ALA A 137 3.66 -2.92 5.22
CA ALA A 137 2.95 -4.19 5.14
C ALA A 137 3.89 -5.37 4.91
N LEU A 138 4.92 -5.24 4.08
CA LEU A 138 5.91 -6.30 3.88
C LEU A 138 6.68 -6.60 5.17
N ASP A 139 7.14 -5.56 5.85
CA ASP A 139 7.90 -5.64 7.11
C ASP A 139 7.07 -6.23 8.25
N THR A 140 5.91 -5.65 8.55
CA THR A 140 5.12 -6.04 9.74
C THR A 140 4.35 -7.35 9.59
N THR A 141 4.29 -7.90 8.37
CA THR A 141 3.57 -9.13 8.08
C THR A 141 4.46 -10.30 7.68
N ASP A 142 5.77 -10.13 7.82
CA ASP A 142 6.79 -11.18 7.70
C ASP A 142 6.66 -11.96 6.39
N VAL A 143 6.68 -11.23 5.28
CA VAL A 143 6.61 -11.83 3.94
C VAL A 143 7.98 -12.44 3.60
N ASP A 144 8.04 -13.76 3.40
CA ASP A 144 9.25 -14.39 2.86
C ASP A 144 9.35 -14.07 1.36
N PRO A 145 10.51 -13.57 0.88
CA PRO A 145 10.67 -13.18 -0.53
C PRO A 145 10.36 -14.29 -1.54
N GLN A 146 10.55 -15.56 -1.14
CA GLN A 146 10.28 -16.72 -2.00
C GLN A 146 8.78 -17.01 -2.16
N GLN A 147 7.91 -16.48 -1.28
CA GLN A 147 6.45 -16.59 -1.46
C GLN A 147 5.96 -15.73 -2.63
N GLY A 148 6.64 -14.61 -2.90
CA GLY A 148 6.12 -13.54 -3.74
C GLY A 148 4.89 -12.86 -3.17
N ILE A 149 4.50 -11.75 -3.79
CA ILE A 149 3.25 -11.04 -3.49
C ILE A 149 2.43 -10.82 -4.75
N MET A 150 1.12 -10.70 -4.56
CA MET A 150 0.21 -10.12 -5.54
C MET A 150 -0.35 -8.82 -4.99
N ILE A 151 -0.14 -7.72 -5.71
CA ILE A 151 -0.70 -6.41 -5.39
C ILE A 151 -1.97 -6.19 -6.20
N MET A 152 -3.09 -5.97 -5.52
CA MET A 152 -4.35 -5.55 -6.09
C MET A 152 -4.55 -4.07 -5.83
N TYR A 153 -4.72 -3.28 -6.89
CA TYR A 153 -4.85 -1.83 -6.77
C TYR A 153 -5.58 -1.26 -7.98
N ASP A 154 -6.48 -0.31 -7.77
CA ASP A 154 -7.25 0.37 -8.82
C ASP A 154 -6.36 0.98 -9.89
N ILE A 155 -5.17 1.44 -9.50
CA ILE A 155 -4.19 2.00 -10.42
C ILE A 155 -2.93 1.14 -10.53
N ALA A 156 -3.03 -0.19 -10.33
CA ALA A 156 -1.89 -1.10 -10.42
C ALA A 156 -1.08 -0.91 -11.72
N CYS A 157 -1.76 -0.69 -12.85
CA CYS A 157 -1.15 -0.45 -14.15
C CYS A 157 -0.31 0.84 -14.24
N GLN A 158 -0.59 1.84 -13.39
CA GLN A 158 0.16 3.09 -13.28
C GLN A 158 1.21 3.01 -12.16
N TYR A 159 0.81 2.51 -11.00
CA TYR A 159 1.63 2.43 -9.80
C TYR A 159 2.87 1.54 -10.00
N CYS A 160 2.68 0.38 -10.64
CA CYS A 160 3.73 -0.63 -10.77
C CYS A 160 4.81 -0.28 -11.81
N VAL A 161 4.57 0.67 -12.73
CA VAL A 161 5.51 1.02 -13.82
C VAL A 161 6.87 1.43 -13.28
N HIS A 162 6.89 2.30 -12.27
CA HIS A 162 8.12 2.81 -11.65
C HIS A 162 8.30 2.33 -10.22
N LEU A 163 7.53 1.33 -9.76
CA LEU A 163 7.60 0.83 -8.38
C LEU A 163 9.03 0.39 -7.99
N ARG A 164 9.70 -0.36 -8.87
CA ARG A 164 11.08 -0.79 -8.66
C ARG A 164 12.07 0.36 -8.69
N GLU A 165 11.83 1.39 -9.48
CA GLU A 165 12.67 2.59 -9.48
C GLU A 165 12.50 3.37 -8.18
N ARG A 166 11.26 3.55 -7.69
CA ARG A 166 10.95 4.32 -6.48
C ARG A 166 11.46 3.63 -5.21
N ILE A 167 11.17 2.33 -5.06
CA ILE A 167 11.44 1.61 -3.79
C ILE A 167 12.16 0.28 -3.95
N GLY A 168 12.66 -0.07 -5.14
CA GLY A 168 13.33 -1.36 -5.36
C GLY A 168 14.53 -1.61 -4.46
N HIS A 169 15.23 -0.55 -4.05
CA HIS A 169 16.35 -0.60 -3.11
C HIS A 169 15.92 -0.87 -1.66
N LEU A 170 14.64 -0.70 -1.33
CA LEU A 170 14.04 -0.97 -0.01
C LEU A 170 13.29 -2.30 0.03
N LEU A 171 13.01 -2.90 -1.13
CA LEU A 171 12.32 -4.18 -1.21
C LEU A 171 13.27 -5.35 -0.86
N PRO A 172 12.75 -6.44 -0.26
CA PRO A 172 13.53 -7.65 -0.08
C PRO A 172 14.11 -8.15 -1.41
N ARG A 173 15.36 -8.60 -1.38
CA ARG A 173 16.02 -9.18 -2.57
C ARG A 173 15.23 -10.40 -3.05
N ALA A 174 15.11 -10.53 -4.36
CA ALA A 174 14.38 -11.61 -5.04
C ALA A 174 12.86 -11.68 -4.76
N LEU A 175 12.26 -10.69 -4.09
CA LEU A 175 10.81 -10.64 -3.93
C LEU A 175 10.15 -10.54 -5.30
N ASN A 176 9.36 -11.54 -5.71
CA ASN A 176 8.50 -11.41 -6.89
C ASN A 176 7.26 -10.57 -6.55
N ILE A 177 6.89 -9.66 -7.45
CA ILE A 177 5.72 -8.79 -7.29
C ILE A 177 4.86 -8.94 -8.55
N ASP A 178 3.77 -9.67 -8.40
CA ASP A 178 2.70 -9.71 -9.38
C ASP A 178 1.67 -8.63 -9.07
N ARG A 179 0.87 -8.28 -10.07
CA ARG A 179 -0.15 -7.23 -9.95
C ARG A 179 -1.47 -7.70 -10.53
N ALA A 180 -2.55 -7.16 -10.00
CA ALA A 180 -3.90 -7.35 -10.50
C ALA A 180 -4.72 -6.08 -10.27
N ILE A 181 -5.82 -6.00 -11.01
CA ILE A 181 -6.81 -4.93 -10.90
C ILE A 181 -8.10 -5.56 -10.38
N GLY A 182 -8.76 -4.90 -9.43
CA GLY A 182 -10.04 -5.38 -8.89
C GLY A 182 -11.12 -5.40 -9.97
N LEU A 183 -12.00 -6.42 -9.93
CA LEU A 183 -13.07 -6.61 -10.92
C LEU A 183 -13.93 -5.36 -11.10
N PHE A 184 -14.23 -4.65 -10.02
CA PHE A 184 -15.04 -3.43 -10.06
C PHE A 184 -14.42 -2.32 -10.93
N HIS A 185 -13.08 -2.27 -11.00
CA HIS A 185 -12.35 -1.26 -11.74
C HIS A 185 -11.94 -1.74 -13.13
N VAL A 186 -11.99 -3.05 -13.41
CA VAL A 186 -11.46 -3.68 -14.63
C VAL A 186 -11.99 -3.04 -15.92
N HIS A 187 -13.27 -2.61 -15.91
CA HIS A 187 -13.92 -1.96 -17.06
C HIS A 187 -13.32 -0.58 -17.40
N GLY A 188 -12.62 0.03 -16.45
CA GLY A 188 -11.82 1.23 -16.65
C GLY A 188 -10.41 0.94 -17.16
N HIS A 189 -10.04 -0.30 -17.46
CA HIS A 189 -8.70 -0.65 -17.97
C HIS A 189 -8.75 -1.29 -19.36
N LYS A 190 -7.59 -1.35 -20.00
CA LYS A 190 -7.35 -1.97 -21.31
C LYS A 190 -6.46 -3.21 -21.11
N ASP A 191 -6.40 -4.10 -22.10
CA ASP A 191 -5.57 -5.31 -22.01
C ASP A 191 -4.08 -5.03 -21.72
N GLN A 192 -3.56 -3.90 -22.19
CA GLN A 192 -2.19 -3.45 -21.89
C GLN A 192 -1.94 -3.04 -20.42
N CYS A 193 -2.97 -3.05 -19.57
CA CYS A 193 -2.85 -2.74 -18.15
C CYS A 193 -2.41 -3.93 -17.30
N PHE A 194 -2.44 -5.15 -17.83
CA PHE A 194 -2.12 -6.39 -17.11
C PHE A 194 -0.64 -6.74 -17.31
#